data_AF-A0A965G9U8-F1
#
_entry.id   AF-A0A965G9U8-F1
#
_cell.length_a   1.000
_cell.length_b   1.000
_cell.length_c   1.000
_cell.angle_alpha   90.00
_cell.angle_beta   90.00
_cell.angle_gamma   90.00
#
_symmetry.space_group_name_H-M   'P 1'
#
loop_
_entity.id
_entity.type
_entity.pdbx_description
1 polymer ?
#
loop_
_entity_poly.entity_id
_entity_poly.type
_entity_poly.pdbx_seq_one_letter_code
_entity_poly.pdbx_strand_id
1 'polypeptide(L)' 'MPLNFTAIDFETANGSSASPCAVGLVKIAEGKVVDTFSTLIQPPYPHDWFATGN' A
#
# COMPACT_ATOMS: atom_id res chain seq x y z
N MET A 1 -15.71 18.87 -13.39
CA MET A 1 -15.06 17.67 -13.96
C MET A 1 -15.20 16.54 -12.94
N PRO A 2 -15.60 15.33 -13.34
CA PRO A 2 -15.69 14.20 -12.41
C PRO A 2 -14.31 13.85 -11.85
N LEU A 3 -14.25 13.49 -10.56
CA LEU A 3 -12.99 13.20 -9.87
C LEU A 3 -12.49 11.79 -10.23
N ASN A 4 -11.29 11.71 -10.80
CA ASN A 4 -10.63 10.46 -11.19
C ASN A 4 -9.25 10.38 -10.53
N PHE A 5 -9.00 9.37 -9.70
CA PHE A 5 -7.73 9.16 -9.03
C PHE A 5 -7.59 7.72 -8.52
N THR A 6 -6.42 7.36 -8.02
CA THR A 6 -6.20 6.12 -7.29
C THR A 6 -5.66 6.48 -5.91
N ALA A 7 -6.37 6.07 -4.85
CA ALA A 7 -5.84 6.10 -3.50
C ALA A 7 -4.89 4.92 -3.33
N ILE A 8 -3.75 5.16 -2.68
CA ILE A 8 -2.73 4.15 -2.40
C ILE A 8 -2.28 4.31 -0.95
N ASP A 9 -2.11 3.18 -0.27
CA ASP A 9 -1.64 3.12 1.11
C ASP A 9 -0.67 1.94 1.27
N PHE A 10 0.43 2.17 1.98
CA PHE A 10 1.47 1.17 2.21
C PHE A 10 1.65 0.97 3.71
N GLU A 11 1.68 -0.29 4.12
CA GLU A 11 2.17 -0.67 5.44
C GLU A 11 3.66 -1.01 5.37
N THR A 12 4.34 -0.85 6.50
CA THR A 12 5.79 -1.08 6.60
C THR A 12 6.07 -2.18 7.63
N ALA A 13 7.03 -3.06 7.31
CA ALA A 13 7.47 -4.11 8.22
C ALA A 13 8.22 -3.54 9.43
N ASN A 14 8.85 -2.38 9.29
CA ASN A 14 9.57 -1.68 10.35
C ASN A 14 9.58 -0.15 10.13
N GLY A 15 10.29 0.59 10.97
CA GLY A 15 10.35 2.07 10.88
C GLY A 15 11.03 2.64 9.63
N SER A 16 11.52 1.80 8.71
CA SER A 16 12.07 2.23 7.43
C SER A 16 10.97 2.35 6.37
N SER A 17 10.92 3.49 5.67
CA SER A 17 10.07 3.66 4.48
C SER A 17 10.46 2.74 3.31
N ALA A 18 11.65 2.12 3.37
CA ALA A 18 12.09 1.12 2.41
C ALA A 18 11.66 -0.32 2.79
N SER A 19 10.78 -0.49 3.77
CA SER A 19 10.29 -1.79 4.24
C SER A 19 8.81 -2.09 3.91
N PRO A 20 8.25 -1.71 2.74
CA PRO A 20 6.83 -1.94 2.49
C PRO A 20 6.50 -3.45 2.57
N CYS A 21 5.49 -3.81 3.35
CA CYS A 21 5.07 -5.19 3.57
C CYS A 21 3.67 -5.51 3.04
N ALA A 22 2.87 -4.47 2.78
CA ALA A 22 1.57 -4.59 2.12
C ALA A 22 1.25 -3.30 1.36
N VAL A 23 0.37 -3.42 0.37
CA VAL A 23 -0.19 -2.27 -0.35
C VAL A 23 -1.68 -2.46 -0.58
N GLY A 24 -2.45 -1.39 -0.39
CA GLY A 24 -3.83 -1.26 -0.79
C GLY A 24 -3.99 -0.18 -1.85
N LEU A 25 -4.80 -0.44 -2.88
CA LEU A 25 -5.17 0.51 -3.91
C LEU A 25 -6.68 0.55 -4.09
N VAL A 26 -7.22 1.75 -4.27
CA VAL A 26 -8.64 1.99 -4.63
C VAL A 26 -8.69 2.93 -5.82
N LYS A 27 -9.25 2.46 -6.93
CA LYS A 27 -9.45 3.27 -8.13
C LYS A 27 -10.81 3.96 -8.07
N ILE A 28 -10.78 5.28 -8.20
CA ILE A 28 -11.97 6.13 -8.29
C ILE A 28 -12.12 6.63 -9.73
N ALA A 29 -13.28 6.40 -10.33
CA ALA A 29 -13.68 7.00 -11.59
C ALA A 29 -15.05 7.66 -11.44
N GLU A 30 -15.17 8.89 -11.89
CA GLU A 30 -16.37 9.72 -11.78
C GLU A 30 -16.90 9.81 -10.34
N GLY A 31 -15.98 9.90 -9.36
CA GLY A 31 -16.33 9.96 -7.94
C GLY A 31 -16.83 8.64 -7.34
N LYS A 32 -16.76 7.51 -8.06
CA LYS A 32 -17.16 6.18 -7.58
C LYS A 32 -15.98 5.22 -7.53
N VAL A 33 -15.98 4.31 -6.56
CA VAL A 33 -15.06 3.17 -6.54
C VAL A 33 -15.39 2.27 -7.72
N VAL A 34 -14.40 2.00 -8.57
CA VAL A 34 -14.55 1.11 -9.74
C VAL A 34 -13.65 -0.11 -9.68
N ASP A 35 -12.62 -0.09 -8.83
CA ASP A 35 -11.73 -1.22 -8.62
C ASP A 35 -11.01 -1.10 -7.27
N THR A 36 -10.62 -2.24 -6.71
CA THR A 36 -9.83 -2.34 -5.48
C THR A 36 -8.82 -3.46 -5.62
N PHE A 37 -7.60 -3.23 -5.16
CA PHE A 37 -6.52 -4.21 -5.15
C PHE A 37 -5.80 -4.19 -3.82
N SER A 38 -5.46 -5.35 -3.29
CA SER A 38 -4.56 -5.48 -2.15
C SER A 38 -3.64 -6.68 -2.30
N THR A 39 -2.41 -6.53 -1.84
CA THR A 39 -1.44 -7.62 -1.84
C THR A 39 -0.37 -7.42 -0.78
N LEU A 40 0.29 -8.52 -0.42
CA LEU A 40 1.47 -8.51 0.44
C LEU A 40 2.74 -8.30 -0.41
N ILE A 41 3.74 -7.69 0.20
CA ILE A 41 5.05 -7.42 -0.39
C ILE A 41 6.08 -8.07 0.53
N GLN A 42 7.02 -8.82 -0.03
CA GLN A 42 8.22 -9.19 0.71
C GLN A 42 9.15 -7.98 0.72
N PRO A 43 9.43 -7.34 1.88
CA PRO A 43 10.31 -6.18 1.88
C PRO A 43 11.73 -6.61 1.46
N PRO A 44 12.49 -5.71 0.79
CA PRO A 44 13.82 -6.04 0.31
C PRO A 44 14.84 -6.05 1.45
N TYR A 45 15.86 -6.90 1.36
CA TYR A 45 17.06 -6.78 2.19
C TYR A 45 17.73 -5.41 1.96
N PRO A 46 18.23 -4.71 3.00
CA PRO A 46 18.33 -5.09 4.41
C PRO A 46 17.16 -4.64 5.30
N HIS A 47 16.00 -4.34 4.71
CA HIS A 47 14.82 -3.81 5.40
C HIS A 47 13.71 -4.87 5.61
N ASP A 48 14.05 -6.15 5.43
CA ASP A 48 13.15 -7.32 5.40
C ASP A 48 12.75 -7.86 6.78
N TRP A 49 13.24 -7.25 7.86
CA TRP A 49 12.90 -7.62 9.23
C TRP A 49 11.62 -6.93 9.71
N PHE A 50 10.92 -7.57 10.65
CA PHE A 50 9.68 -7.05 11.23
C PHE A 50 9.94 -6.52 12.64
N ALA A 51 9.50 -5.29 12.91
CA ALA A 51 9.51 -4.75 14.26
C ALA A 51 8.49 -5.51 15.13
N THR A 52 8.78 -5.63 16.42
CA THR A 52 7.86 -6.28 17.36
C THR A 52 6.49 -5.63 17.34
N GLY A 53 5.44 -6.41 17.05
CA GLY A 53 4.06 -5.94 17.00
C GLY A 53 3.51 -5.74 15.58
N ASN A 54 4.35 -5.87 14.56
CA ASN A 54 3.93 -6.02 13.15
C ASN A 54 3.70 -7.48 12.76
#